data_AF-A0A315AR26-F1
#
_entry.id   AF-A0A315AR26-F1
#
_cell.length_a   1.000
_cell.length_b   1.000
_cell.length_c   1.000
_cell.angle_alpha   90.00
_cell.angle_beta   90.00
_cell.angle_gamma   90.00
#
_symmetry.space_group_name_H-M   'P 1'
#
loop_
_entity.id
_entity.type
_entity.pdbx_description
1 polymer ?
#
loop_
_entity_poly.entity_id
_entity_poly.type
_entity_poly.pdbx_seq_one_letter_code
_entity_poly.pdbx_strand_id
1 'polypeptide(L)'
;MSVHFPDEIIDKILVRLDPKSLIKFSAVCKSWRSLIKSPTFIHTHLSRTIQPNNQNDSHLLLLVSTKADTGMIYSFRWDNPEFSEYTRLIDRFADNEERSAWYLTVVGTCNGLVCLSLGYNKLRIWNPSVRRFVILPSPISEYIARYAFGYDSRNNDYKVLRTVNLPGQPECYQAEIWSLARGSWKSLGVGSTGRGFLSELIQQPALVNDAVHWVQLNTTKGENGIMWFDMVSESFGETRVPQCVTKMLMLTLRHEGNLALLTWDSASEYHPCSYDIWVMKEYGVEESWTKLFSARHKEFIIRPLCWRNSGEIVFKMFGGGLLSLDVQTEQIKYLTRDGNDCYFLDYYVESLVLLGEANAISY
;
A
#
# COMPACT_ATOMS: atom_id res chain seq x y z
N MET A 1 47.61 13.46 -12.00
CA MET A 1 46.59 14.48 -11.67
C MET A 1 45.28 13.75 -11.46
N SER A 2 44.70 13.78 -10.26
CA SER A 2 43.35 13.30 -10.03
C SER A 2 42.36 14.34 -10.57
N VAL A 3 41.54 13.98 -11.54
CA VAL A 3 40.44 14.82 -12.01
C VAL A 3 39.42 14.92 -10.88
N HIS A 4 39.31 16.08 -10.25
CA HIS A 4 38.31 16.34 -9.22
C HIS A 4 37.09 16.96 -9.89
N PHE A 5 35.96 16.24 -9.89
CA PHE A 5 34.69 16.83 -10.33
C PHE A 5 34.17 17.79 -9.24
N PRO A 6 33.48 18.88 -9.62
CA PRO A 6 32.73 19.71 -8.67
C PRO A 6 31.66 18.91 -7.94
N ASP A 7 31.38 19.26 -6.68
CA ASP A 7 30.39 18.55 -5.86
C ASP A 7 28.99 18.56 -6.49
N GLU A 8 28.61 19.63 -7.20
CA GLU A 8 27.31 19.70 -7.89
C GLU A 8 27.20 18.68 -9.04
N ILE A 9 28.32 18.34 -9.68
CA ILE A 9 28.35 17.32 -10.73
C ILE A 9 28.25 15.93 -10.12
N ILE A 10 28.95 15.70 -9.00
CA ILE A 10 28.87 14.43 -8.26
C ILE A 10 27.44 14.18 -7.78
N ASP A 11 26.78 15.19 -7.20
CA ASP A 11 25.39 15.09 -6.76
C ASP A 11 24.45 14.72 -7.92
N LYS A 12 24.58 15.42 -9.06
CA LYS A 12 23.81 15.13 -10.29
C LYS A 12 24.07 13.73 -10.87
N ILE A 13 25.25 13.16 -10.66
CA ILE A 13 25.56 11.79 -11.07
C ILE A 13 24.93 10.81 -10.09
N LEU A 14 25.18 10.98 -8.79
CA LEU A 14 24.70 10.07 -7.75
C LEU A 14 23.17 10.02 -7.69
N VAL A 15 22.47 11.15 -7.79
CA VAL A 15 21.00 11.19 -7.72
C VAL A 15 20.31 10.41 -8.86
N ARG A 16 21.04 10.03 -9.91
CA ARG A 16 20.52 9.24 -11.05
C ARG A 16 20.74 7.74 -10.90
N LEU A 17 21.53 7.31 -9.91
CA LEU A 17 21.82 5.91 -9.68
C LEU A 17 20.69 5.25 -8.90
N ASP A 18 20.55 3.94 -9.06
CA ASP A 18 19.59 3.17 -8.28
C ASP A 18 20.02 3.07 -6.79
N PRO A 19 19.08 2.80 -5.87
CA PRO A 19 19.40 2.68 -4.45
C PRO A 19 20.50 1.67 -4.12
N LYS A 20 20.57 0.52 -4.81
CA LYS A 20 21.59 -0.51 -4.53
C LYS A 20 22.98 -0.03 -4.91
N SER A 21 23.12 0.65 -6.04
CA SER A 21 24.37 1.29 -6.45
C SER A 21 24.78 2.38 -5.47
N LEU A 22 23.84 3.21 -5.01
CA LEU A 22 24.12 4.27 -4.03
C LEU A 22 24.59 3.72 -2.68
N ILE A 23 24.00 2.62 -2.20
CA ILE A 23 24.46 1.94 -0.99
C ILE A 23 25.92 1.50 -1.15
N LYS A 24 26.30 0.90 -2.29
CA LYS A 24 27.69 0.52 -2.57
C LYS A 24 28.61 1.75 -2.62
N PHE A 25 28.17 2.83 -3.26
CA PHE A 25 28.96 4.05 -3.42
C PHE A 25 29.14 4.83 -2.11
N SER A 26 28.25 4.61 -1.13
CA SER A 26 28.44 5.12 0.23
C SER A 26 29.70 4.57 0.93
N ALA A 27 30.32 3.51 0.40
CA ALA A 27 31.58 2.96 0.89
C ALA A 27 32.84 3.58 0.23
N VAL A 28 32.69 4.36 -0.84
CA VAL A 28 33.82 4.90 -1.63
C VAL A 28 34.56 6.00 -0.85
N CYS A 29 33.84 6.97 -0.30
CA CYS A 29 34.45 8.02 0.53
C CYS A 29 33.45 8.61 1.54
N LYS A 30 33.97 9.32 2.56
CA LYS A 30 33.16 9.94 3.61
C LYS A 30 32.20 11.02 3.08
N SER A 31 32.64 11.79 2.08
CA SER A 31 31.81 12.83 1.45
C SER A 31 30.56 12.22 0.80
N TRP A 32 30.74 11.22 -0.06
CA TRP A 32 29.63 10.52 -0.72
C TRP A 32 28.72 9.82 0.28
N ARG A 33 29.29 9.18 1.30
CA ARG A 33 28.52 8.58 2.39
C ARG A 33 27.62 9.60 3.09
N SER A 34 28.16 10.79 3.38
CA SER A 34 27.43 11.87 4.05
C SER A 34 26.32 12.43 3.15
N LEU A 35 26.62 12.66 1.87
CA LEU A 35 25.66 13.13 0.88
C LEU A 35 24.50 12.14 0.72
N ILE A 36 24.80 10.87 0.44
CA ILE A 36 23.81 9.81 0.17
C ILE A 36 22.89 9.55 1.38
N LYS A 37 23.41 9.71 2.61
CA LYS A 37 22.64 9.56 3.85
C LYS A 37 21.88 10.82 4.26
N SER A 38 22.12 11.95 3.61
CA SER A 38 21.45 13.21 3.98
C SER A 38 19.95 13.14 3.66
N PRO A 39 19.07 13.67 4.53
CA PRO A 39 17.64 13.70 4.28
C PRO A 39 17.27 14.36 2.94
N THR A 40 17.96 15.46 2.59
CA THR A 40 17.75 16.19 1.34
C THR A 40 18.06 15.35 0.11
N PHE A 41 19.17 14.61 0.11
CA PHE A 41 19.52 13.73 -1.01
C PHE A 41 18.52 12.58 -1.13
N ILE A 42 18.15 11.93 -0.02
CA ILE A 42 17.16 10.85 0.01
C ILE A 42 15.81 11.33 -0.54
N HIS A 43 15.33 12.50 -0.10
CA HIS A 43 14.08 13.09 -0.59
C HIS A 43 14.15 13.43 -2.08
N THR A 44 15.25 14.03 -2.54
CA THR A 44 15.45 14.41 -3.95
C THR A 44 15.51 13.18 -4.85
N HIS A 45 16.24 12.15 -4.42
CA HIS A 45 16.34 10.86 -5.10
C HIS A 45 14.96 10.19 -5.19
N LEU A 46 14.23 10.10 -4.08
CA LEU A 46 12.89 9.52 -4.03
C LEU A 46 11.89 10.27 -4.92
N SER A 47 11.87 11.60 -4.83
CA SER A 47 11.00 12.47 -5.62
C SER A 47 11.23 12.29 -7.12
N ARG A 48 12.48 12.00 -7.52
CA ARG A 48 12.81 11.63 -8.89
C ARG A 48 12.21 10.25 -9.21
N THR A 49 12.45 9.23 -8.42
CA THR A 49 11.96 7.86 -8.72
C THR A 49 10.44 7.75 -8.79
N ILE A 50 9.70 8.54 -8.01
CA ILE A 50 8.22 8.51 -7.99
C ILE A 50 7.59 9.33 -9.14
N GLN A 51 8.37 10.17 -9.83
CA GLN A 51 7.81 11.00 -10.90
C GLN A 51 7.36 10.18 -12.12
N PRO A 52 6.13 10.39 -12.63
CA PRO A 52 5.53 9.59 -13.71
C PRO A 52 6.28 9.70 -15.06
N ASN A 53 7.13 10.73 -15.24
CA ASN A 53 7.85 10.96 -16.50
C ASN A 53 9.26 10.35 -16.55
N ASN A 54 9.72 9.64 -15.52
CA ASN A 54 11.00 8.93 -15.60
C ASN A 54 10.83 7.60 -16.36
N GLN A 55 11.01 7.67 -17.67
CA GLN A 55 10.90 6.57 -18.65
C GLN A 55 11.85 5.37 -18.42
N ASN A 56 12.64 5.36 -17.35
CA ASN A 56 13.68 4.36 -17.09
C ASN A 56 13.42 3.44 -15.89
N ASP A 57 12.33 3.62 -15.13
CA ASP A 57 12.10 2.82 -13.94
C ASP A 57 11.23 1.60 -14.25
N SER A 58 11.86 0.45 -14.20
CA SER A 58 11.19 -0.83 -14.14
C SER A 58 10.21 -0.83 -12.95
N HIS A 59 8.91 -0.80 -13.24
CA HIS A 59 7.86 -0.76 -12.23
C HIS A 59 7.85 -2.08 -11.45
N LEU A 60 7.94 -2.01 -10.12
CA LEU A 60 7.89 -3.17 -9.24
C LEU A 60 6.52 -3.26 -8.58
N LEU A 61 6.10 -4.50 -8.33
CA LEU A 61 4.94 -4.83 -7.52
C LEU A 61 5.40 -5.68 -6.33
N LEU A 62 4.91 -5.37 -5.14
CA LEU A 62 5.07 -6.23 -3.97
C LEU A 62 3.93 -7.24 -3.94
N LEU A 63 4.25 -8.51 -4.20
CA LEU A 63 3.31 -9.62 -4.09
C LEU A 63 3.51 -10.35 -2.76
N VAL A 64 2.42 -10.54 -2.02
CA VAL A 64 2.34 -11.44 -0.87
C VAL A 64 1.36 -12.56 -1.15
N SER A 65 1.87 -13.79 -1.16
CA SER A 65 1.13 -15.01 -1.42
C SER A 65 1.46 -16.10 -0.41
N THR A 66 0.57 -17.06 -0.19
CA THR A 66 0.90 -18.27 0.59
C THR A 66 1.37 -19.39 -0.31
N LYS A 67 2.18 -20.28 0.24
CA LYS A 67 2.47 -21.58 -0.35
C LYS A 67 2.33 -22.65 0.73
N ALA A 68 1.63 -23.73 0.38
CA ALA A 68 1.16 -24.73 1.34
C ALA A 68 2.27 -25.34 2.25
N ASP A 69 3.51 -25.38 1.76
CA ASP A 69 4.67 -25.97 2.45
C ASP A 69 5.55 -24.96 3.20
N THR A 70 5.47 -23.67 2.87
CA THR A 70 6.47 -22.66 3.23
C THR A 70 5.89 -21.42 3.91
N GLY A 71 4.57 -21.29 3.98
CA GLY A 71 3.90 -20.16 4.63
C GLY A 71 3.76 -18.95 3.71
N MET A 72 3.83 -17.74 4.27
CA MET A 72 3.76 -16.49 3.53
C MET A 72 5.05 -16.21 2.76
N ILE A 73 4.92 -15.86 1.49
CA ILE A 73 5.99 -15.51 0.57
C ILE A 73 5.84 -14.04 0.18
N TYR A 74 6.92 -13.30 0.35
CA TYR A 74 7.03 -11.91 -0.06
C TYR A 74 7.96 -11.86 -1.27
N SER A 75 7.48 -11.32 -2.38
CA SER A 75 8.29 -11.20 -3.60
C SER A 75 8.05 -9.89 -4.32
N PHE A 76 9.11 -9.34 -4.88
CA PHE A 76 9.00 -8.29 -5.87
C PHE A 76 8.83 -8.91 -7.26
N ARG A 77 7.84 -8.42 -7.98
CA ARG A 77 7.53 -8.78 -9.36
C ARG A 77 7.80 -7.58 -10.24
N TRP A 78 8.33 -7.81 -11.43
CA TRP A 78 8.31 -6.78 -12.46
C TRP A 78 6.87 -6.62 -12.96
N ASP A 79 6.43 -5.38 -13.10
CA ASP A 79 5.19 -5.07 -13.81
C ASP A 79 5.43 -5.04 -15.33
N ASN A 80 5.86 -6.17 -15.85
CA ASN A 80 6.04 -6.43 -17.27
C ASN A 80 5.01 -7.48 -17.73
N PRO A 81 4.81 -7.69 -19.04
CA PRO A 81 3.88 -8.68 -19.53
C PRO A 81 4.11 -10.08 -18.92
N GLU A 82 5.35 -10.47 -18.63
CA GLU A 82 5.72 -11.78 -18.08
C GLU A 82 5.42 -11.93 -16.58
N PHE A 83 5.14 -10.83 -15.87
CA PHE A 83 4.98 -10.80 -14.41
C PHE A 83 6.12 -11.52 -13.68
N SER A 84 7.34 -11.33 -14.18
CA SER A 84 8.50 -12.12 -13.75
C SER A 84 8.96 -11.76 -12.34
N GLU A 85 9.49 -12.76 -11.62
CA GLU A 85 10.04 -12.56 -10.28
C GLU A 85 11.32 -11.73 -10.38
N TYR A 86 11.36 -10.56 -9.72
CA TYR A 86 12.58 -9.76 -9.60
C TYR A 86 13.44 -10.29 -8.47
N THR A 87 12.86 -10.45 -7.28
CA THR A 87 13.54 -11.06 -6.13
C THR A 87 12.52 -11.56 -5.13
N ARG A 88 12.85 -12.67 -4.45
CA ARG A 88 12.16 -13.05 -3.21
C ARG A 88 12.75 -12.28 -2.05
N LEU A 89 11.88 -11.88 -1.15
CA LEU A 89 12.26 -11.25 0.10
C LEU A 89 12.33 -12.37 1.14
N ILE A 90 13.52 -12.56 1.70
CA ILE A 90 13.71 -13.54 2.77
C ILE A 90 13.02 -12.96 4.01
N ASP A 91 11.97 -13.65 4.47
CA ASP A 91 11.35 -13.34 5.75
C ASP A 91 12.37 -13.63 6.86
N ARG A 92 12.98 -12.56 7.38
CA ARG A 92 13.75 -12.58 8.62
C ARG A 92 12.97 -11.93 9.76
N PHE A 93 11.69 -11.66 9.56
CA PHE A 93 10.87 -10.88 10.47
C PHE A 93 10.17 -11.74 11.52
N ALA A 94 9.88 -13.00 11.20
CA ALA A 94 9.49 -13.99 12.20
C ALA A 94 10.72 -14.44 12.99
N ASP A 95 10.86 -14.00 14.23
CA ASP A 95 11.70 -14.71 15.20
C ASP A 95 11.24 -16.18 15.24
N ASN A 96 12.18 -17.13 15.43
CA ASN A 96 11.91 -18.57 15.28
C ASN A 96 10.75 -19.10 16.16
N GLU A 97 10.30 -18.34 17.16
CA GLU A 97 9.18 -18.68 18.05
C GLU A 97 7.80 -18.23 17.51
N GLU A 98 7.71 -17.35 16.50
CA GLU A 98 6.46 -16.74 16.00
C GLU A 98 6.08 -17.20 14.58
N ARG A 99 6.49 -18.41 14.18
CA ARG A 99 6.23 -19.01 12.86
C ARG A 99 4.77 -19.41 12.60
N SER A 100 3.80 -18.85 13.32
CA SER A 100 2.42 -18.88 12.84
C SER A 100 2.31 -17.88 11.67
N ALA A 101 2.64 -18.37 10.47
CA ALA A 101 2.62 -17.66 9.19
C ALA A 101 1.29 -16.95 8.85
N TRP A 102 0.28 -17.11 9.69
CA TRP A 102 -1.06 -16.55 9.56
C TRP A 102 -1.19 -15.08 10.02
N TYR A 103 -0.14 -14.49 10.61
CA TYR A 103 -0.25 -13.19 11.28
C TYR A 103 0.59 -12.06 10.70
N LEU A 104 1.47 -12.32 9.72
CA LEU A 104 2.22 -11.27 9.03
C LEU A 104 1.39 -10.71 7.87
N THR A 105 0.92 -9.47 7.99
CA THR A 105 0.12 -8.80 6.94
C THR A 105 0.77 -7.48 6.53
N VAL A 106 0.64 -7.14 5.26
CA VAL A 106 1.04 -5.82 4.76
C VAL A 106 -0.10 -4.84 5.01
N VAL A 107 0.19 -3.81 5.80
CA VAL A 107 -0.72 -2.69 6.07
C VAL A 107 -0.82 -1.78 4.84
N GLY A 108 0.31 -1.55 4.17
CA GLY A 108 0.40 -0.77 2.95
C GLY A 108 1.84 -0.53 2.52
N THR A 109 1.99 0.01 1.32
CA THR A 109 3.27 0.47 0.79
C THR A 109 3.23 1.99 0.62
N CYS A 110 4.36 2.67 0.84
CA CYS A 110 4.46 4.10 0.60
C CYS A 110 5.91 4.49 0.37
N ASN A 111 6.23 5.09 -0.78
CA ASN A 111 7.55 5.66 -1.09
C ASN A 111 8.73 4.69 -0.84
N GLY A 112 8.54 3.41 -1.16
CA GLY A 112 9.52 2.34 -0.96
C GLY A 112 9.64 1.80 0.46
N LEU A 113 8.76 2.25 1.35
CA LEU A 113 8.54 1.63 2.65
C LEU A 113 7.35 0.66 2.58
N VAL A 114 7.46 -0.41 3.36
CA VAL A 114 6.40 -1.39 3.59
C VAL A 114 6.07 -1.39 5.07
N CYS A 115 4.81 -1.12 5.41
CA CYS A 115 4.33 -1.26 6.78
C CYS A 115 3.78 -2.67 6.97
N LEU A 116 4.29 -3.38 7.97
CA LEU A 116 3.97 -4.76 8.30
C LEU A 116 3.32 -4.83 9.69
N SER A 117 2.24 -5.59 9.80
CA SER A 117 1.67 -6.03 11.07
C SER A 117 2.08 -7.47 11.33
N LEU A 118 2.72 -7.73 12.48
CA LEU A 118 3.21 -9.04 12.92
C LEU A 118 2.33 -9.53 14.07
N GLY A 119 1.09 -9.90 13.76
CA GLY A 119 0.07 -10.19 14.77
C GLY A 119 -0.67 -8.94 15.26
N TYR A 120 -1.34 -9.07 16.41
CA TYR A 120 -2.38 -8.12 16.82
C TYR A 120 -1.87 -6.69 17.07
N ASN A 121 -0.63 -6.51 17.54
CA ASN A 121 -0.14 -5.20 18.01
C ASN A 121 1.36 -4.94 17.79
N LYS A 122 2.04 -5.75 16.96
CA LYS A 122 3.44 -5.51 16.60
C LYS A 122 3.51 -4.97 15.19
N LEU A 123 4.08 -3.78 15.04
CA LEU A 123 4.21 -3.13 13.74
C LEU A 123 5.68 -2.89 13.41
N ARG A 124 6.02 -3.02 12.13
CA ARG A 124 7.33 -2.66 11.59
C ARG A 124 7.15 -1.83 10.34
N ILE A 125 7.97 -0.79 10.19
CA ILE A 125 8.14 -0.10 8.92
C ILE A 125 9.47 -0.55 8.35
N TRP A 126 9.43 -1.11 7.16
CA TRP A 126 10.56 -1.79 6.55
C TRP A 126 10.90 -1.16 5.21
N ASN A 127 12.19 -0.92 4.98
CA ASN A 127 12.75 -0.66 3.66
C ASN A 127 13.60 -1.86 3.20
N PRO A 128 13.07 -2.69 2.30
CA PRO A 128 13.77 -3.80 1.66
C PRO A 128 15.05 -3.41 0.91
N SER A 129 15.05 -2.26 0.25
CA SER A 129 16.13 -1.80 -0.63
C SER A 129 17.39 -1.42 0.13
N VAL A 130 17.25 -0.85 1.34
CA VAL A 130 18.39 -0.53 2.23
C VAL A 130 18.59 -1.57 3.36
N ARG A 131 17.79 -2.63 3.40
CA ARG A 131 17.78 -3.67 4.44
C ARG A 131 17.70 -3.09 5.85
N ARG A 132 16.76 -2.18 6.04
CA ARG A 132 16.53 -1.54 7.34
C ARG A 132 15.06 -1.54 7.71
N PHE A 133 14.78 -1.61 9.00
CA PHE A 133 13.42 -1.48 9.51
C PHE A 133 13.40 -0.73 10.84
N VAL A 134 12.23 -0.19 11.17
CA VAL A 134 11.92 0.43 12.45
C VAL A 134 10.83 -0.40 13.11
N ILE A 135 11.04 -0.76 14.38
CA ILE A 135 10.02 -1.41 15.20
C ILE A 135 9.20 -0.31 15.87
N LEU A 136 7.88 -0.38 15.73
CA LEU A 136 6.99 0.54 16.41
C LEU A 136 6.73 0.01 17.83
N PRO A 137 6.73 0.89 18.85
CA PRO A 137 6.37 0.48 20.20
C PRO A 137 4.93 -0.07 20.20
N SER A 138 4.69 -1.09 21.03
CA SER A 138 3.36 -1.66 21.17
C SER A 138 2.35 -0.56 21.54
N PRO A 139 1.19 -0.50 20.86
CA PRO A 139 0.14 0.45 21.16
C PRO A 139 -0.48 0.17 22.54
N ILE A 140 -1.25 1.15 23.05
CA ILE A 140 -1.74 1.19 24.43
C ILE A 140 -2.76 0.07 24.75
N SER A 141 -3.42 -0.49 23.73
CA SER A 141 -4.51 -1.46 23.88
C SER A 141 -4.24 -2.76 23.13
N GLU A 142 -4.62 -3.89 23.71
CA GLU A 142 -4.48 -5.22 23.10
C GLU A 142 -5.61 -5.61 22.14
N TYR A 143 -6.65 -4.79 21.99
CA TYR A 143 -7.77 -5.11 21.10
C TYR A 143 -7.36 -5.20 19.64
N ILE A 144 -8.13 -5.96 18.85
CA ILE A 144 -7.88 -6.08 17.41
C ILE A 144 -8.03 -4.70 16.77
N ALA A 145 -6.97 -4.28 16.09
CA ALA A 145 -6.86 -2.98 15.49
C ALA A 145 -6.81 -3.08 13.97
N ARG A 146 -7.33 -2.04 13.32
CA ARG A 146 -7.06 -1.78 11.91
C ARG A 146 -5.94 -0.78 11.79
N TYR A 147 -5.14 -0.95 10.76
CA TYR A 147 -4.01 -0.10 10.48
C TYR A 147 -4.14 0.49 9.08
N ALA A 148 -3.69 1.74 8.92
CA ALA A 148 -3.48 2.35 7.62
C ALA A 148 -2.12 3.05 7.62
N PHE A 149 -1.38 2.92 6.52
CA PHE A 149 -0.05 3.49 6.38
C PHE A 149 -0.07 4.59 5.32
N GLY A 150 0.59 5.71 5.60
CA GLY A 150 0.64 6.82 4.67
C GLY A 150 1.77 7.79 4.97
N TYR A 151 1.79 8.84 4.16
CA TYR A 151 2.83 9.86 4.17
C TYR A 151 2.21 11.24 4.35
N ASP A 152 2.81 12.03 5.22
CA ASP A 152 2.53 13.44 5.42
C ASP A 152 3.56 14.23 4.60
N SER A 153 3.16 14.67 3.41
CA SER A 153 4.06 15.36 2.49
C SER A 153 4.50 16.74 3.00
N ARG A 154 3.69 17.36 3.87
CA ARG A 154 4.00 18.68 4.46
C ARG A 154 5.15 18.59 5.44
N ASN A 155 5.18 17.54 6.25
CA ASN A 155 6.19 17.35 7.29
C ASN A 155 7.28 16.33 6.91
N ASN A 156 7.21 15.75 5.71
CA ASN A 156 8.11 14.68 5.25
C ASN A 156 8.16 13.53 6.28
N ASP A 157 6.98 13.09 6.72
CA ASP A 157 6.83 12.12 7.80
C ASP A 157 5.99 10.93 7.35
N TYR A 158 6.33 9.76 7.85
CA TYR A 158 5.59 8.52 7.61
C TYR A 158 4.77 8.20 8.83
N LYS A 159 3.48 7.93 8.62
CA LYS A 159 2.54 7.75 9.72
C LYS A 159 1.77 6.46 9.60
N VAL A 160 1.46 5.86 10.76
CA VAL A 160 0.62 4.67 10.87
C VAL A 160 -0.59 5.02 11.70
N LEU A 161 -1.75 5.08 11.05
CA LEU A 161 -3.03 5.21 11.74
C LEU A 161 -3.40 3.85 12.32
N ARG A 162 -3.82 3.85 13.58
CA ARG A 162 -4.38 2.71 14.28
C ARG A 162 -5.78 3.06 14.74
N THR A 163 -6.75 2.21 14.42
CA THR A 163 -8.14 2.35 14.89
C THR A 163 -8.61 1.07 15.54
N VAL A 164 -9.21 1.18 16.72
CA VAL A 164 -9.70 0.07 17.52
C VAL A 164 -11.18 0.28 17.84
N ASN A 165 -12.00 -0.74 17.63
CA ASN A 165 -13.41 -0.72 18.04
C ASN A 165 -13.50 -0.80 19.58
N LEU A 166 -14.37 0.03 20.18
CA LEU A 166 -14.60 -0.03 21.62
C LEU A 166 -15.48 -1.25 21.99
N PRO A 167 -15.12 -2.03 23.03
CA PRO A 167 -15.92 -3.16 23.48
C PRO A 167 -17.37 -2.76 23.78
N GLY A 168 -18.33 -3.49 23.23
CA GLY A 168 -19.76 -3.20 23.41
C GLY A 168 -20.27 -1.96 22.65
N GLN A 169 -19.42 -1.27 21.90
CA GLN A 169 -19.77 -0.08 21.10
C GLN A 169 -19.17 -0.18 19.68
N PRO A 170 -19.75 -1.02 18.80
CA PRO A 170 -19.19 -1.30 17.48
C PRO A 170 -19.15 -0.08 16.53
N GLU A 171 -19.90 0.98 16.84
CA GLU A 171 -19.93 2.24 16.10
C GLU A 171 -18.93 3.28 16.61
N CYS A 172 -18.29 3.00 17.75
CA CYS A 172 -17.29 3.87 18.36
C CYS A 172 -15.89 3.27 18.19
N TYR A 173 -14.91 4.13 17.97
CA TYR A 173 -13.52 3.73 17.83
C TYR A 173 -12.59 4.66 18.56
N GLN A 174 -11.50 4.12 19.07
CA GLN A 174 -10.34 4.89 19.50
C GLN A 174 -9.34 4.95 18.34
N ALA A 175 -8.83 6.15 18.06
CA ALA A 175 -7.83 6.37 17.03
C ALA A 175 -6.51 6.85 17.63
N GLU A 176 -5.41 6.32 17.11
CA GLU A 176 -4.04 6.67 17.46
C GLU A 176 -3.22 6.80 16.17
N ILE A 177 -2.29 7.75 16.14
CA ILE A 177 -1.40 7.96 14.99
C ILE A 177 0.04 7.87 15.46
N TRP A 178 0.80 6.96 14.88
CA TRP A 178 2.25 6.92 15.07
C TRP A 178 2.93 7.75 14.00
N SER A 179 4.02 8.41 14.36
CA SER A 179 4.85 9.23 13.46
C SER A 179 6.29 8.73 13.50
N LEU A 180 6.89 8.52 12.32
CA LEU A 180 8.29 8.11 12.17
C LEU A 180 9.23 9.19 12.66
N ALA A 181 8.98 10.44 12.27
CA ALA A 181 9.78 11.60 12.67
C ALA A 181 9.76 11.83 14.19
N ARG A 182 8.61 11.61 14.85
CA ARG A 182 8.49 11.72 16.32
C ARG A 182 8.93 10.46 17.07
N GLY A 183 8.85 9.30 16.43
CA GLY A 183 9.10 8.00 17.05
C GLY A 183 8.06 7.59 18.10
N SER A 184 6.87 8.21 18.12
CA SER A 184 5.87 8.01 19.18
C SER A 184 4.43 7.98 18.67
N TRP A 185 3.57 7.31 19.43
CA TRP A 185 2.11 7.35 19.25
C TRP A 185 1.55 8.67 19.79
N LYS A 186 0.52 9.18 19.11
CA LYS A 186 -0.33 10.29 19.56
C LYS A 186 -1.77 9.80 19.56
N SER A 187 -2.47 9.97 20.68
CA SER A 187 -3.92 9.72 20.72
C SER A 187 -4.66 10.80 19.93
N LEU A 188 -5.59 10.37 19.08
CA LEU A 188 -6.53 11.24 18.37
C LEU A 188 -7.91 11.27 19.04
N GLY A 189 -8.07 10.55 20.15
CA GLY A 189 -9.31 10.48 20.92
C GLY A 189 -10.26 9.38 20.44
N VAL A 190 -11.51 9.49 20.88
CA VAL A 190 -12.61 8.58 20.53
C VAL A 190 -13.48 9.25 19.49
N GLY A 191 -13.69 8.57 18.37
CA GLY A 191 -14.66 8.94 17.34
C GLY A 191 -15.86 8.00 17.32
N SER A 192 -16.92 8.43 16.66
CA SER A 192 -18.03 7.56 16.29
C SER A 192 -18.33 7.78 14.82
N THR A 193 -18.45 6.70 14.06
CA THR A 193 -18.85 6.74 12.65
C THR A 193 -20.36 6.60 12.48
N GLY A 194 -21.13 6.31 13.55
CA GLY A 194 -22.55 5.94 13.45
C GLY A 194 -22.82 4.73 12.53
N ARG A 195 -21.74 4.01 12.19
CA ARG A 195 -21.64 2.87 11.28
C ARG A 195 -20.63 1.91 11.91
N GLY A 196 -20.92 0.61 11.90
CA GLY A 196 -19.92 -0.38 12.27
C GLY A 196 -18.75 -0.36 11.28
N PHE A 197 -17.54 -0.64 11.74
CA PHE A 197 -16.48 -0.97 10.80
C PHE A 197 -16.70 -2.38 10.25
N LEU A 198 -16.46 -2.54 8.94
CA LEU A 198 -16.45 -3.87 8.33
C LEU A 198 -15.32 -4.75 8.86
N SER A 199 -15.59 -6.05 8.83
CA SER A 199 -14.66 -7.15 9.10
C SER A 199 -13.28 -6.94 8.46
N GLU A 200 -12.24 -7.34 9.20
CA GLU A 200 -10.79 -7.28 8.92
C GLU A 200 -10.35 -7.85 7.57
N LEU A 201 -11.21 -8.57 6.86
CA LEU A 201 -10.80 -9.43 5.75
C LEU A 201 -10.84 -8.76 4.36
N ILE A 202 -11.39 -7.56 4.21
CA ILE A 202 -11.87 -7.15 2.87
C ILE A 202 -11.09 -6.01 2.19
N GLN A 203 -10.36 -5.11 2.87
CA GLN A 203 -9.87 -3.91 2.17
C GLN A 203 -8.44 -3.50 2.51
N GLN A 204 -7.66 -3.29 1.47
CA GLN A 204 -6.46 -2.45 1.52
C GLN A 204 -6.93 -1.00 1.31
N PRO A 205 -6.68 -0.08 2.26
CA PRO A 205 -7.03 1.32 2.07
C PRO A 205 -6.26 1.92 0.88
N ALA A 206 -6.92 2.76 0.10
CA ALA A 206 -6.27 3.48 -0.99
C ALA A 206 -5.63 4.78 -0.49
N LEU A 207 -4.32 4.92 -0.64
CA LEU A 207 -3.61 6.17 -0.35
C LEU A 207 -3.65 7.10 -1.58
N VAL A 208 -4.33 8.24 -1.45
CA VAL A 208 -4.49 9.27 -2.48
C VAL A 208 -4.39 10.64 -1.83
N ASN A 209 -3.55 11.54 -2.37
CA ASN A 209 -3.37 12.90 -1.86
C ASN A 209 -3.14 12.95 -0.34
N ASP A 210 -2.18 12.17 0.16
CA ASP A 210 -1.84 12.02 1.59
C ASP A 210 -2.97 11.52 2.50
N ALA A 211 -4.12 11.14 1.93
CA ALA A 211 -5.23 10.58 2.68
C ALA A 211 -5.45 9.11 2.32
N VAL A 212 -5.65 8.30 3.36
CA VAL A 212 -6.02 6.89 3.23
C VAL A 212 -7.52 6.77 3.19
N HIS A 213 -8.06 6.06 2.21
CA HIS A 213 -9.49 5.90 1.95
C HIS A 213 -9.90 4.44 2.09
N TRP A 214 -11.06 4.18 2.66
CA TRP A 214 -11.67 2.85 2.71
C TRP A 214 -13.18 2.95 2.68
N VAL A 215 -13.84 1.91 2.17
CA VAL A 215 -15.30 1.85 2.17
C VAL A 215 -15.77 1.46 3.56
N GLN A 216 -16.77 2.17 4.07
CA GLN A 216 -17.53 1.77 5.24
C GLN A 216 -18.93 1.35 4.81
N LEU A 217 -19.18 0.03 4.83
CA LEU A 217 -20.51 -0.50 4.56
C LEU A 217 -21.38 -0.34 5.80
N ASN A 218 -22.60 0.16 5.61
CA ASN A 218 -23.56 0.29 6.68
C ASN A 218 -24.63 -0.81 6.57
N THR A 219 -24.59 -1.75 7.49
CA THR A 219 -25.53 -2.89 7.54
C THR A 219 -26.92 -2.52 8.09
N THR A 220 -27.09 -1.34 8.71
CA THR A 220 -28.34 -0.94 9.39
C THR A 220 -29.13 0.16 8.68
N LYS A 221 -28.48 1.13 8.02
CA LYS A 221 -29.14 2.27 7.35
C LYS A 221 -29.06 2.27 5.82
N GLY A 222 -28.44 1.25 5.20
CA GLY A 222 -28.46 1.03 3.75
C GLY A 222 -27.61 1.98 2.88
N GLU A 223 -27.11 3.10 3.41
CA GLU A 223 -26.23 4.00 2.66
C GLU A 223 -24.76 3.60 2.89
N ASN A 224 -24.01 3.29 1.85
CA ASN A 224 -22.57 3.05 1.96
C ASN A 224 -21.79 4.35 1.77
N GLY A 225 -20.66 4.50 2.46
CA GLY A 225 -19.82 5.70 2.39
C GLY A 225 -18.35 5.34 2.21
N ILE A 226 -17.54 6.33 1.83
CA ILE A 226 -16.08 6.24 1.83
C ILE A 226 -15.58 7.11 2.97
N MET A 227 -14.93 6.47 3.93
CA MET A 227 -14.20 7.17 4.99
C MET A 227 -12.79 7.44 4.51
N TRP A 228 -12.24 8.55 4.97
CA TRP A 228 -10.84 8.85 4.75
C TRP A 228 -10.21 9.49 5.98
N PHE A 229 -8.89 9.36 6.07
CA PHE A 229 -8.07 10.02 7.07
C PHE A 229 -6.89 10.70 6.40
N ASP A 230 -6.79 12.01 6.58
CA ASP A 230 -5.72 12.84 6.04
C ASP A 230 -4.50 12.79 6.96
N MET A 231 -3.36 12.33 6.44
CA MET A 231 -2.13 12.14 7.21
C MET A 231 -1.49 13.48 7.61
N VAL A 232 -1.78 14.57 6.90
CA VAL A 232 -1.22 15.91 7.12
C VAL A 232 -1.97 16.64 8.22
N SER A 233 -3.30 16.75 8.10
CA SER A 233 -4.16 17.39 9.10
C SER A 233 -4.49 16.47 10.29
N GLU A 234 -4.19 15.18 10.18
CA GLU A 234 -4.52 14.16 11.18
C GLU A 234 -6.03 14.13 11.51
N SER A 235 -6.87 14.28 10.48
CA SER A 235 -8.33 14.37 10.63
C SER A 235 -9.08 13.37 9.74
N PHE A 236 -10.21 12.90 10.25
CA PHE A 236 -11.14 12.07 9.51
C PHE A 236 -12.10 12.91 8.66
N GLY A 237 -12.57 12.32 7.56
CA GLY A 237 -13.74 12.80 6.84
C GLY A 237 -14.47 11.66 6.14
N GLU A 238 -15.61 12.00 5.55
CA GLU A 238 -16.47 11.08 4.80
C GLU A 238 -16.79 11.72 3.44
N THR A 239 -16.90 10.89 2.41
CA THR A 239 -17.50 11.28 1.14
C THR A 239 -18.45 10.18 0.67
N ARG A 240 -19.47 10.55 -0.09
CA ARG A 240 -20.44 9.60 -0.60
C ARG A 240 -19.88 8.81 -1.77
N VAL A 241 -20.34 7.56 -1.87
CA VAL A 241 -20.22 6.79 -3.12
C VAL A 241 -21.11 7.43 -4.20
N PRO A 242 -20.82 7.24 -5.50
CA PRO A 242 -21.69 7.72 -6.56
C PRO A 242 -23.13 7.21 -6.39
N GLN A 243 -24.13 8.08 -6.53
CA GLN A 243 -25.54 7.76 -6.28
C GLN A 243 -26.10 6.62 -7.14
N CYS A 244 -25.50 6.40 -8.31
CA CYS A 244 -25.87 5.36 -9.26
C CYS A 244 -25.19 4.01 -8.99
N VAL A 245 -24.39 3.90 -7.91
CA VAL A 245 -23.84 2.61 -7.47
C VAL A 245 -24.97 1.78 -6.87
N THR A 246 -25.26 0.65 -7.52
CA THR A 246 -26.29 -0.30 -7.07
C THR A 246 -25.70 -1.56 -6.43
N LYS A 247 -24.38 -1.76 -6.54
CA LYS A 247 -23.71 -3.00 -6.14
C LYS A 247 -23.30 -2.97 -4.66
N MET A 248 -23.40 -4.12 -4.01
CA MET A 248 -23.17 -4.23 -2.56
C MET A 248 -21.68 -4.30 -2.20
N LEU A 249 -20.87 -5.00 -3.00
CA LEU A 249 -19.45 -5.19 -2.72
C LEU A 249 -18.65 -4.08 -3.38
N MET A 250 -17.77 -3.45 -2.60
CA MET A 250 -17.01 -2.28 -3.04
C MET A 250 -15.65 -2.23 -2.37
N LEU A 251 -14.71 -1.54 -3.01
CA LEU A 251 -13.42 -1.16 -2.43
C LEU A 251 -12.83 0.03 -3.15
N THR A 252 -12.00 0.77 -2.43
CA THR A 252 -11.24 1.91 -2.94
C THR A 252 -9.91 1.45 -3.55
N LEU A 253 -9.50 2.07 -4.64
CA LEU A 253 -8.20 1.89 -5.30
C LEU A 253 -7.63 3.25 -5.67
N ARG A 254 -6.34 3.28 -6.01
CA ARG A 254 -5.71 4.43 -6.68
C ARG A 254 -5.65 4.16 -8.18
N HIS A 255 -6.05 5.13 -9.00
CA HIS A 255 -5.93 5.09 -10.46
C HIS A 255 -5.36 6.41 -10.96
N GLU A 256 -4.16 6.40 -11.55
CA GLU A 256 -3.49 7.59 -12.10
C GLU A 256 -3.42 8.78 -11.12
N GLY A 257 -3.22 8.51 -9.83
CA GLY A 257 -3.21 9.55 -8.79
C GLY A 257 -4.58 10.00 -8.30
N ASN A 258 -5.67 9.48 -8.85
CA ASN A 258 -7.04 9.76 -8.42
C ASN A 258 -7.61 8.64 -7.55
N LEU A 259 -8.63 8.98 -6.76
CA LEU A 259 -9.43 8.01 -6.02
C LEU A 259 -10.35 7.26 -6.98
N ALA A 260 -10.29 5.94 -6.94
CA ALA A 260 -11.17 5.06 -7.68
C ALA A 260 -11.99 4.19 -6.73
N LEU A 261 -13.19 3.84 -7.15
CA LEU A 261 -14.09 2.92 -6.47
C LEU A 261 -14.41 1.77 -7.42
N LEU A 262 -13.98 0.56 -7.07
CA LEU A 262 -14.46 -0.65 -7.74
C LEU A 262 -15.69 -1.16 -7.00
N THR A 263 -16.72 -1.52 -7.76
CA THR A 263 -17.94 -2.12 -7.26
C THR A 263 -18.26 -3.40 -8.02
N TRP A 264 -18.73 -4.44 -7.34
CA TRP A 264 -19.07 -5.71 -7.98
C TRP A 264 -20.21 -6.45 -7.28
N ASP A 265 -20.82 -7.37 -8.02
CA ASP A 265 -21.84 -8.27 -7.51
C ASP A 265 -21.21 -9.61 -7.10
N SER A 266 -21.81 -10.26 -6.10
CA SER A 266 -21.44 -11.63 -5.74
C SER A 266 -21.67 -12.56 -6.93
N ALA A 267 -20.66 -13.31 -7.33
CA ALA A 267 -20.81 -14.37 -8.33
C ALA A 267 -21.86 -15.38 -7.87
N SER A 268 -22.69 -15.86 -8.78
CA SER A 268 -23.42 -17.12 -8.59
C SER A 268 -23.21 -18.02 -9.79
N GLU A 269 -23.44 -19.33 -9.64
CA GLU A 269 -23.36 -20.29 -10.75
C GLU A 269 -24.19 -19.87 -11.99
N TYR A 270 -25.22 -19.05 -11.78
CA TYR A 270 -26.15 -18.61 -12.82
C TYR A 270 -25.91 -17.17 -13.31
N HIS A 271 -25.10 -16.37 -12.61
CA HIS A 271 -24.88 -14.95 -12.91
C HIS A 271 -23.39 -14.62 -12.93
N PRO A 272 -22.84 -14.26 -14.11
CA PRO A 272 -21.48 -13.75 -14.25
C PRO A 272 -21.27 -12.55 -13.31
N CYS A 273 -20.10 -12.46 -12.70
CA CYS A 273 -19.75 -11.28 -11.93
C CYS A 273 -19.72 -10.05 -12.83
N SER A 274 -20.35 -8.97 -12.37
CA SER A 274 -20.28 -7.67 -13.01
C SER A 274 -19.39 -6.73 -12.21
N TYR A 275 -18.53 -5.95 -12.87
CA TYR A 275 -17.59 -5.01 -12.25
C TYR A 275 -17.82 -3.63 -12.83
N ASP A 276 -17.93 -2.61 -11.96
CA ASP A 276 -17.94 -1.21 -12.38
C ASP A 276 -16.81 -0.48 -11.67
N ILE A 277 -16.10 0.36 -12.43
CA ILE A 277 -15.04 1.23 -11.91
C ILE A 277 -15.51 2.67 -12.04
N TRP A 278 -15.43 3.38 -10.93
CA TRP A 278 -15.68 4.81 -10.85
C TRP A 278 -14.38 5.51 -10.49
N VAL A 279 -14.14 6.68 -11.05
CA VAL A 279 -12.99 7.53 -10.72
C VAL A 279 -13.51 8.92 -10.37
N MET A 280 -13.04 9.44 -9.25
CA MET A 280 -13.28 10.83 -8.85
C MET A 280 -12.30 11.71 -9.62
N LYS A 281 -12.79 12.42 -10.65
CA LYS A 281 -11.93 13.22 -11.55
C LYS A 281 -11.38 14.47 -10.87
N GLU A 282 -12.11 15.02 -9.92
CA GLU A 282 -11.69 16.13 -9.08
C GLU A 282 -11.75 15.70 -7.63
N TYR A 283 -10.59 15.58 -7.00
CA TYR A 283 -10.50 15.06 -5.64
C TYR A 283 -11.30 15.90 -4.64
N GLY A 284 -12.16 15.25 -3.86
CA GLY A 284 -13.06 15.87 -2.90
C GLY A 284 -14.36 16.44 -3.48
N VAL A 285 -14.58 16.35 -4.80
CA VAL A 285 -15.80 16.82 -5.46
C VAL A 285 -16.68 15.62 -5.81
N GLU A 286 -17.79 15.43 -5.10
CA GLU A 286 -18.68 14.26 -5.25
C GLU A 286 -19.29 14.18 -6.66
N GLU A 287 -19.61 15.32 -7.25
CA GLU A 287 -20.20 15.41 -8.60
C GLU A 287 -19.20 15.01 -9.71
N SER A 288 -17.91 14.91 -9.38
CA SER A 288 -16.86 14.54 -10.35
C SER A 288 -16.71 13.03 -10.55
N TRP A 289 -17.46 12.21 -9.80
CA TRP A 289 -17.48 10.77 -9.98
C TRP A 289 -17.92 10.40 -11.40
N THR A 290 -17.02 9.78 -12.15
CA THR A 290 -17.29 9.31 -13.51
C THR A 290 -17.10 7.81 -13.58
N LYS A 291 -18.05 7.10 -14.19
CA LYS A 291 -17.88 5.68 -14.51
C LYS A 291 -16.81 5.56 -15.59
N LEU A 292 -15.69 4.93 -15.27
CA LEU A 292 -14.62 4.68 -16.23
C LEU A 292 -14.97 3.48 -17.11
N PHE A 293 -15.51 2.41 -16.51
CA PHE A 293 -15.75 1.15 -17.22
C PHE A 293 -16.73 0.22 -16.49
N SER A 294 -17.34 -0.71 -17.25
CA SER A 294 -18.16 -1.82 -16.77
C SER A 294 -17.82 -3.12 -17.52
N ALA A 295 -17.47 -4.19 -16.81
CA ALA A 295 -17.24 -5.53 -17.38
C ALA A 295 -18.23 -6.56 -16.81
N ARG A 296 -18.45 -7.64 -17.57
CA ARG A 296 -19.06 -8.87 -17.07
C ARG A 296 -18.18 -10.06 -17.40
N HIS A 297 -17.84 -10.86 -16.40
CA HIS A 297 -17.00 -12.03 -16.61
C HIS A 297 -17.56 -13.30 -15.94
N LYS A 298 -17.39 -14.43 -16.62
CA LYS A 298 -17.90 -15.74 -16.17
C LYS A 298 -17.04 -16.38 -15.09
N GLU A 299 -15.78 -15.97 -14.97
CA GLU A 299 -14.89 -16.49 -13.93
C GLU A 299 -15.26 -15.98 -12.54
N PHE A 300 -15.11 -16.85 -11.56
CA PHE A 300 -15.23 -16.53 -10.14
C PHE A 300 -14.04 -15.70 -9.68
N ILE A 301 -14.07 -14.42 -10.02
CA ILE A 301 -13.12 -13.41 -9.57
C ILE A 301 -13.57 -12.94 -8.19
N ILE A 302 -12.73 -13.13 -7.18
CA ILE A 302 -13.09 -12.80 -5.78
C ILE A 302 -12.93 -11.30 -5.52
N ARG A 303 -11.77 -10.75 -5.90
CA ARG A 303 -11.32 -9.46 -5.37
C ARG A 303 -10.25 -8.82 -6.25
N PRO A 304 -10.37 -7.54 -6.64
CA PRO A 304 -9.26 -6.80 -7.25
C PRO A 304 -8.16 -6.55 -6.22
N LEU A 305 -6.95 -6.31 -6.70
CA LEU A 305 -5.81 -5.95 -5.85
C LEU A 305 -5.27 -4.57 -6.23
N CYS A 306 -4.81 -4.38 -7.46
CA CYS A 306 -4.22 -3.13 -7.91
C CYS A 306 -4.32 -2.92 -9.43
N TRP A 307 -3.98 -1.72 -9.88
CA TRP A 307 -3.74 -1.41 -11.28
C TRP A 307 -2.30 -1.74 -11.67
N ARG A 308 -2.12 -2.14 -12.92
CA ARG A 308 -0.83 -2.25 -13.59
C ARG A 308 -0.52 -0.98 -14.35
N ASN A 309 0.75 -0.74 -14.64
CA ASN A 309 1.19 0.36 -15.49
C ASN A 309 0.68 0.23 -16.93
N SER A 310 0.36 -0.99 -17.38
CA SER A 310 -0.34 -1.25 -18.66
C SER A 310 -1.77 -0.71 -18.69
N GLY A 311 -2.35 -0.32 -17.55
CA GLY A 311 -3.76 0.02 -17.42
C GLY A 311 -4.67 -1.18 -17.17
N GLU A 312 -4.12 -2.40 -17.06
CA GLU A 312 -4.88 -3.58 -16.67
C GLU A 312 -5.12 -3.60 -15.15
N ILE A 313 -6.19 -4.26 -14.69
CA ILE A 313 -6.46 -4.49 -13.26
C ILE A 313 -6.12 -5.93 -12.91
N VAL A 314 -5.42 -6.12 -11.80
CA VAL A 314 -5.13 -7.46 -11.27
C VAL A 314 -6.18 -7.89 -10.28
N PHE A 315 -6.67 -9.12 -10.44
CA PHE A 315 -7.64 -9.76 -9.59
C PHE A 315 -7.11 -11.05 -8.97
N LYS A 316 -7.52 -11.30 -7.73
CA LYS A 316 -7.43 -12.59 -7.06
C LYS A 316 -8.54 -13.51 -7.57
N MET A 317 -8.14 -14.72 -7.96
CA MET A 317 -9.04 -15.78 -8.40
C MET A 317 -9.56 -16.62 -7.23
N PHE A 318 -10.75 -17.20 -7.39
CA PHE A 318 -11.24 -18.26 -6.50
C PHE A 318 -10.42 -19.54 -6.69
N GLY A 319 -9.95 -20.12 -5.59
CA GLY A 319 -9.06 -21.29 -5.61
C GLY A 319 -7.57 -20.95 -5.76
N GLY A 320 -7.19 -19.67 -5.69
CA GLY A 320 -5.81 -19.21 -5.75
C GLY A 320 -5.37 -18.76 -7.15
N GLY A 321 -4.26 -18.02 -7.20
CA GLY A 321 -3.74 -17.41 -8.43
C GLY A 321 -4.25 -15.99 -8.71
N LEU A 322 -3.71 -15.41 -9.78
CA LEU A 322 -3.92 -14.03 -10.21
C LEU A 322 -4.23 -13.96 -11.70
N LEU A 323 -5.13 -13.05 -12.07
CA LEU A 323 -5.37 -12.66 -13.45
C LEU A 323 -5.30 -11.15 -13.61
N SER A 324 -4.85 -10.68 -14.78
CA SER A 324 -5.01 -9.30 -15.22
C SER A 324 -6.17 -9.22 -16.22
N LEU A 325 -6.96 -8.15 -16.10
CA LEU A 325 -8.04 -7.80 -17.00
C LEU A 325 -7.68 -6.47 -17.68
N ASP A 326 -7.61 -6.49 -19.00
CA ASP A 326 -7.64 -5.27 -19.80
C ASP A 326 -9.07 -4.74 -19.82
N VAL A 327 -9.26 -3.55 -19.24
CA VAL A 327 -10.58 -2.92 -19.11
C VAL A 327 -11.11 -2.36 -20.44
N GLN A 328 -10.27 -2.16 -21.46
CA GLN A 328 -10.72 -1.66 -22.76
C GLN A 328 -11.11 -2.80 -23.69
N THR A 329 -10.31 -3.87 -23.71
CA THR A 329 -10.52 -5.00 -24.62
C THR A 329 -11.29 -6.17 -23.99
N GLU A 330 -11.52 -6.11 -22.67
CA GLU A 330 -12.10 -7.18 -21.86
C GLU A 330 -11.29 -8.49 -21.90
N GLN A 331 -10.04 -8.43 -22.35
CA GLN A 331 -9.16 -9.60 -22.43
C GLN A 331 -8.60 -9.95 -21.05
N ILE A 332 -8.55 -11.24 -20.77
CA ILE A 332 -7.97 -11.78 -19.54
C ILE A 332 -6.65 -12.45 -19.83
N LYS A 333 -5.67 -12.18 -18.97
CA LYS A 333 -4.40 -12.88 -18.92
C LYS A 333 -4.17 -13.43 -17.52
N TYR A 334 -3.78 -14.69 -17.43
CA TYR A 334 -3.44 -15.30 -16.15
C TYR A 334 -1.99 -14.99 -15.81
N LEU A 335 -1.77 -14.34 -14.67
CA LEU A 335 -0.44 -14.01 -14.18
C LEU A 335 0.15 -15.18 -13.39
N THR A 336 -0.68 -15.85 -12.57
CA THR A 336 -0.29 -17.06 -11.85
C THR A 336 -1.45 -18.06 -11.81
N ARG A 337 -1.11 -19.36 -11.82
CA ARG A 337 -2.04 -20.50 -11.74
C ARG A 337 -1.56 -21.58 -10.78
N ASP A 338 -0.70 -21.20 -9.85
CA ASP A 338 -0.02 -22.09 -8.92
C ASP A 338 -0.90 -22.51 -7.72
N GLY A 339 -2.17 -22.11 -7.70
CA GLY A 339 -3.10 -22.37 -6.59
C GLY A 339 -2.76 -21.63 -5.30
N ASN A 340 -1.74 -20.78 -5.33
CA ASN A 340 -1.29 -20.01 -4.18
C ASN A 340 -2.28 -18.87 -3.90
N ASP A 341 -2.67 -18.73 -2.64
CA ASP A 341 -3.58 -17.68 -2.23
C ASP A 341 -2.81 -16.34 -2.16
N CYS A 342 -3.35 -15.31 -2.81
CA CYS A 342 -2.78 -13.97 -2.78
C CYS A 342 -3.50 -13.10 -1.74
N TYR A 343 -2.73 -12.33 -0.97
CA TYR A 343 -3.23 -11.47 0.12
C TYR A 343 -2.94 -10.00 -0.13
N PHE A 344 -1.83 -9.71 -0.82
CA PHE A 344 -1.42 -8.34 -1.12
C PHE A 344 -0.74 -8.24 -2.48
N LEU A 345 -1.09 -7.21 -3.24
CA LEU A 345 -0.38 -6.80 -4.44
C LEU A 345 -0.56 -5.29 -4.59
N ASP A 346 0.55 -4.56 -4.62
CA ASP A 346 0.55 -3.10 -4.80
C ASP A 346 1.88 -2.63 -5.40
N TYR A 347 1.91 -1.41 -5.92
CA TYR A 347 3.09 -0.77 -6.47
C TYR A 347 4.19 -0.60 -5.41
N TYR A 348 5.42 -0.90 -5.80
CA TYR A 348 6.59 -0.67 -4.97
C TYR A 348 7.66 0.07 -5.77
N VAL A 349 8.41 0.91 -5.09
CA VAL A 349 9.56 1.64 -5.64
C VAL A 349 10.76 1.41 -4.75
N GLU A 350 11.93 1.15 -5.32
CA GLU A 350 13.15 1.06 -4.52
C GLU A 350 13.51 2.47 -4.01
N SER A 351 13.86 2.60 -2.73
CA SER A 351 14.20 3.90 -2.14
C SER A 351 15.34 3.84 -1.13
N LEU A 352 15.93 5.00 -0.84
CA LEU A 352 16.96 5.17 0.20
C LEU A 352 16.38 5.53 1.58
N VAL A 353 15.06 5.56 1.73
CA VAL A 353 14.39 5.93 2.99
C VAL A 353 14.86 5.00 4.12
N LEU A 354 15.01 5.51 5.34
CA LEU A 354 15.62 4.81 6.50
C LEU A 354 17.16 4.61 6.44
N LEU A 355 17.86 4.94 5.35
CA LEU A 355 19.32 4.75 5.29
C LEU A 355 20.09 5.64 6.28
N GLY A 356 19.58 6.85 6.52
CA GLY A 356 20.07 7.81 7.50
C GLY A 356 19.37 7.75 8.86
N GLU A 357 18.32 6.93 9.00
CA GLU A 357 17.48 6.89 10.20
C GLU A 357 18.23 6.25 11.36
N ALA A 358 18.27 6.94 12.50
CA ALA A 358 19.09 6.55 13.65
C ALA A 358 18.51 5.33 14.37
N ASN A 359 17.18 5.27 14.49
CA ASN A 359 16.47 4.20 15.17
C ASN A 359 16.21 2.97 14.27
N ALA A 360 16.68 3.01 13.02
CA ALA A 360 16.50 1.91 12.07
C ALA A 360 17.54 0.80 12.27
N ILE A 361 17.07 -0.43 12.43
CA ILE A 361 17.85 -1.64 12.61
C ILE A 361 18.23 -2.20 11.24
N SER A 362 19.48 -2.65 11.07
CA SER A 362 20.00 -3.26 9.83
C SER A 362 20.09 -4.78 9.96
N TYR A 363 20.00 -5.54 8.84
CA TYR A 363 20.05 -7.01 8.83
C TYR A 363 20.76 -7.65 7.62
#